data_AF-A0A7C9VPY8-F1
#
_entry.id   AF-A0A7C9VPY8-F1
#
_cell.length_a   1.000
_cell.length_b   1.000
_cell.length_c   1.000
_cell.angle_alpha   90.00
_cell.angle_beta   90.00
_cell.angle_gamma   90.00
#
_symmetry.space_group_name_H-M   'P 1'
#
loop_
_entity.id
_entity.type
_entity.pdbx_description
1 polymer ?
#
loop_
_entity_poly.entity_id
_entity_poly.type
_entity_poly.pdbx_seq_one_letter_code
_entity_poly.pdbx_strand_id
1 'polypeptide(L)'
;PLYQSHGVASKSFIELAGASAEGIRLPAAALLVGDKLPDNDPQKKVVVDYKKTYEDTAKSPVSTFGGHAYDGLYILVEAMKRAGSTDPKKIRDEIEKTKGFVGTGGIVNMTPTDHLGLDLSAFRMLEIKGGDWTLIKPGA
;
A
#
# COMPACT_ATOMS: atom_id res chain seq x y z
N PRO A 1 -1.40 -24.73 -1.24
CA PRO A 1 -1.69 -23.40 -1.83
C PRO A 1 -0.47 -22.80 -2.53
N LEU A 2 -0.67 -22.19 -3.71
CA LEU A 2 0.35 -21.42 -4.41
C LEU A 2 0.49 -20.05 -3.75
N TYR A 3 1.73 -19.64 -3.48
CA TYR A 3 2.04 -18.32 -2.97
C TYR A 3 2.65 -17.45 -4.06
N GLN A 4 2.22 -16.19 -4.09
CA GLN A 4 2.78 -15.15 -4.95
C GLN A 4 3.37 -14.02 -4.09
N SER A 5 4.18 -13.19 -4.71
CA SER A 5 4.67 -11.96 -4.08
C SER A 5 3.64 -10.83 -4.21
N HIS A 6 3.87 -9.72 -3.51
CA HIS A 6 3.09 -8.49 -3.67
C HIS A 6 3.21 -7.86 -5.08
N GLY A 7 4.11 -8.37 -5.93
CA GLY A 7 4.29 -7.91 -7.32
C GLY A 7 3.13 -8.27 -8.26
N VAL A 8 2.18 -9.10 -7.83
CA VAL A 8 0.97 -9.44 -8.62
C VAL A 8 -0.31 -8.83 -8.04
N ALA A 9 -0.18 -7.90 -7.10
CA ALA A 9 -1.29 -7.40 -6.28
C ALA A 9 -2.16 -6.36 -7.04
N SER A 10 -2.84 -6.83 -8.10
CA SER A 10 -3.77 -6.04 -8.92
C SER A 10 -4.98 -6.88 -9.36
N LYS A 11 -6.11 -6.22 -9.64
CA LYS A 11 -7.29 -6.91 -10.19
C LYS A 11 -7.04 -7.54 -11.56
N SER A 12 -6.19 -6.91 -12.38
CA SER A 12 -5.80 -7.45 -13.69
C SER A 12 -5.10 -8.79 -13.59
N PHE A 13 -4.31 -9.04 -12.53
CA PHE A 13 -3.70 -10.37 -12.32
C PHE A 13 -4.76 -11.46 -12.16
N ILE A 14 -5.78 -11.20 -11.33
CA ILE A 14 -6.88 -12.15 -11.11
C ILE A 14 -7.64 -12.41 -12.42
N GLU A 15 -7.95 -11.34 -13.16
CA GLU A 15 -8.66 -11.42 -14.43
C GLU A 15 -7.89 -12.26 -15.47
N LEU A 16 -6.59 -12.01 -15.63
CA LEU A 16 -5.76 -12.72 -16.60
C LEU A 16 -5.50 -14.18 -16.21
N ALA A 17 -5.34 -14.47 -14.92
CA ALA A 17 -5.15 -15.83 -14.43
C ALA A 17 -6.46 -16.65 -14.44
N GLY A 18 -7.62 -15.99 -14.42
CA GLY A 18 -8.93 -16.63 -14.46
C GLY A 18 -9.13 -17.65 -13.34
N ALA A 19 -9.67 -18.82 -13.68
CA ALA A 19 -9.93 -19.90 -12.71
C ALA A 19 -8.65 -20.40 -12.01
N SER A 20 -7.48 -20.26 -12.63
CA SER A 20 -6.19 -20.66 -12.03
C SER A 20 -5.75 -19.76 -10.88
N ALA A 21 -6.40 -18.60 -10.71
CA ALA A 21 -6.10 -17.67 -9.62
C ALA A 21 -6.64 -18.14 -8.26
N GLU A 22 -7.66 -19.01 -8.26
CA GLU A 22 -8.38 -19.40 -7.06
C GLU A 22 -7.45 -20.06 -6.03
N GLY A 23 -7.51 -19.58 -4.78
CA GLY A 23 -6.69 -20.09 -3.68
C GLY A 23 -5.21 -19.62 -3.69
N ILE A 24 -4.80 -18.78 -4.65
CA ILE A 24 -3.50 -18.10 -4.58
C ILE A 24 -3.48 -17.18 -3.37
N ARG A 25 -2.37 -17.22 -2.62
CA ARG A 25 -2.15 -16.39 -1.42
C ARG A 25 -0.96 -15.47 -1.60
N LEU A 26 -1.04 -14.26 -1.03
CA LEU A 26 0.08 -13.32 -1.04
C LEU A 26 -0.02 -12.32 0.13
N PRO A 27 1.11 -11.77 0.60
CA PRO A 27 1.11 -10.54 1.36
C PRO A 27 0.83 -9.35 0.42
N ALA A 28 -0.05 -8.45 0.81
CA ALA A 28 -0.34 -7.23 0.05
C ALA A 28 -0.60 -6.03 0.98
N ALA A 29 -0.49 -4.81 0.45
CA ALA A 29 -0.87 -3.61 1.17
C ALA A 29 -2.38 -3.56 1.44
N ALA A 30 -2.77 -2.84 2.49
CA ALA A 30 -4.16 -2.65 2.88
C ALA A 30 -5.02 -2.01 1.78
N LEU A 31 -4.40 -1.31 0.81
CA LEU A 31 -5.06 -0.64 -0.30
C LEU A 31 -6.02 -1.54 -1.10
N LEU A 32 -5.70 -2.81 -1.29
CA LEU A 32 -6.56 -3.71 -2.09
C LEU A 32 -7.86 -4.12 -1.38
N VAL A 33 -7.95 -3.86 -0.08
CA VAL A 33 -9.03 -4.34 0.78
C VAL A 33 -9.55 -3.23 1.70
N GLY A 34 -9.42 -1.96 1.29
CA GLY A 34 -9.81 -0.81 2.11
C GLY A 34 -11.25 -0.85 2.62
N ASP A 35 -12.19 -1.34 1.80
CA ASP A 35 -13.60 -1.55 2.14
C ASP A 35 -13.83 -2.67 3.17
N LYS A 36 -12.84 -3.56 3.35
CA LYS A 36 -12.89 -4.74 4.24
C LYS A 36 -12.13 -4.51 5.54
N LEU A 37 -11.50 -3.33 5.73
CA LEU A 37 -10.78 -2.99 6.95
C LEU A 37 -11.75 -2.60 8.08
N PRO A 38 -11.40 -2.89 9.34
CA PRO A 38 -12.08 -2.33 10.51
C PRO A 38 -12.09 -0.80 10.49
N ASP A 39 -13.15 -0.17 11.01
CA ASP A 39 -13.28 1.30 11.03
C ASP A 39 -12.18 2.01 11.81
N ASN A 40 -11.55 1.33 12.77
CA ASN A 40 -10.45 1.84 13.57
C ASN A 40 -9.06 1.52 12.98
N ASP A 41 -8.96 0.91 11.79
CA ASP A 41 -7.66 0.72 11.13
C ASP A 41 -7.13 2.10 10.70
N PRO A 42 -5.91 2.49 11.14
CA PRO A 42 -5.35 3.81 10.85
C PRO A 42 -5.21 4.06 9.34
N GLN A 43 -5.00 3.03 8.52
CA GLN A 43 -4.85 3.17 7.08
C GLN A 43 -6.20 3.31 6.35
N LYS A 44 -7.34 2.98 6.98
CA LYS A 44 -8.64 2.89 6.29
C LYS A 44 -9.00 4.16 5.53
N LYS A 45 -8.82 5.33 6.16
CA LYS A 45 -9.14 6.60 5.53
C LYS A 45 -8.31 6.83 4.27
N VAL A 46 -6.98 6.72 4.36
CA VAL A 46 -6.10 7.01 3.22
C VAL A 46 -6.31 6.03 2.07
N VAL A 47 -6.51 4.75 2.35
CA VAL A 47 -6.73 3.75 1.27
C VAL A 47 -8.09 3.89 0.60
N VAL A 48 -9.15 4.20 1.36
CA VAL A 48 -10.50 4.40 0.79
C VAL A 48 -10.52 5.67 -0.05
N ASP A 49 -9.96 6.77 0.46
CA ASP A 49 -9.90 8.04 -0.27
C ASP A 49 -9.09 7.88 -1.56
N TYR A 50 -7.90 7.27 -1.47
CA TYR A 50 -7.05 7.05 -2.65
C TYR A 50 -7.73 6.15 -3.69
N LYS A 51 -8.29 5.00 -3.27
CA LYS A 51 -9.02 4.08 -4.14
C LYS A 51 -10.14 4.82 -4.88
N LYS A 52 -10.96 5.56 -4.15
CA LYS A 52 -12.07 6.33 -4.72
C LYS A 52 -11.57 7.33 -5.77
N THR A 53 -10.60 8.18 -5.41
CA THR A 53 -10.06 9.19 -6.34
C THR A 53 -9.43 8.55 -7.57
N TYR A 54 -8.69 7.46 -7.41
CA TYR A 54 -8.08 6.74 -8.52
C TYR A 54 -9.15 6.15 -9.45
N GLU A 55 -10.10 5.40 -8.92
CA GLU A 55 -11.13 4.73 -9.72
C GLU A 55 -12.06 5.75 -10.41
N ASP A 56 -12.39 6.86 -9.73
CA ASP A 56 -13.17 7.96 -10.31
C ASP A 56 -12.44 8.67 -11.44
N THR A 57 -11.12 8.78 -11.38
CA THR A 57 -10.32 9.54 -12.37
C THR A 57 -9.84 8.65 -13.51
N ALA A 58 -9.25 7.49 -13.19
CA ALA A 58 -8.63 6.58 -14.14
C ALA A 58 -9.63 5.62 -14.80
N LYS A 59 -10.85 5.50 -14.25
CA LYS A 59 -11.89 4.56 -14.73
C LYS A 59 -11.37 3.12 -14.81
N SER A 60 -10.51 2.75 -13.87
CA SER A 60 -9.86 1.44 -13.77
C SER A 60 -9.71 1.05 -12.29
N PRO A 61 -9.79 -0.25 -11.93
CA PRO A 61 -9.60 -0.69 -10.56
C PRO A 61 -8.24 -0.27 -9.99
N VAL A 62 -8.21 0.03 -8.70
CA VAL A 62 -6.96 0.35 -8.01
C VAL A 62 -5.99 -0.85 -8.00
N SER A 63 -4.70 -0.54 -7.96
CA SER A 63 -3.63 -1.50 -7.65
C SER A 63 -2.66 -0.89 -6.63
N THR A 64 -1.85 -1.74 -5.98
CA THR A 64 -0.84 -1.26 -5.02
C THR A 64 0.17 -0.31 -5.63
N PHE A 65 0.47 -0.47 -6.93
CA PHE A 65 1.48 0.30 -7.66
C PHE A 65 1.20 1.80 -7.67
N GLY A 66 -0.07 2.19 -7.87
CA GLY A 66 -0.45 3.60 -7.82
C GLY A 66 -0.29 4.18 -6.40
N GLY A 67 -0.60 3.38 -5.38
CA GLY A 67 -0.41 3.75 -3.97
C GLY A 67 1.05 4.01 -3.62
N HIS A 68 1.99 3.23 -4.18
CA HIS A 68 3.43 3.47 -3.98
C HIS A 68 3.87 4.85 -4.51
N ALA A 69 3.39 5.25 -5.69
CA ALA A 69 3.68 6.56 -6.24
C ALA A 69 3.08 7.69 -5.39
N TYR A 70 1.85 7.49 -4.90
CA TYR A 70 1.18 8.43 -3.99
C TYR A 70 1.96 8.61 -2.69
N ASP A 71 2.31 7.52 -2.01
CA ASP A 71 3.03 7.55 -0.73
C ASP A 71 4.40 8.21 -0.90
N GLY A 72 5.16 7.83 -1.93
CA GLY A 72 6.47 8.42 -2.21
C GLY A 72 6.41 9.93 -2.47
N LEU A 73 5.40 10.38 -3.22
CA LEU A 73 5.21 11.82 -3.48
C LEU A 73 4.87 12.58 -2.19
N TYR A 74 3.98 12.06 -1.36
CA TYR A 74 3.59 12.77 -0.14
C TYR A 74 4.68 12.74 0.94
N ILE A 75 5.51 11.67 1.01
CA ILE A 75 6.72 11.68 1.83
C ILE A 75 7.66 12.82 1.40
N LEU A 76 7.88 12.98 0.09
CA LEU A 76 8.70 14.06 -0.45
C LEU A 76 8.10 15.44 -0.13
N VAL A 77 6.81 15.64 -0.38
CA VAL A 77 6.13 16.93 -0.11
C VAL A 77 6.22 17.30 1.37
N GLU A 78 5.97 16.36 2.29
CA GLU A 78 6.06 16.63 3.71
C GLU A 78 7.50 16.89 4.16
N ALA A 79 8.49 16.19 3.59
CA ALA A 79 9.90 16.48 3.84
C ALA A 79 10.31 17.88 3.38
N MET A 80 9.86 18.30 2.19
CA MET A 80 10.08 19.65 1.68
C MET A 80 9.47 20.72 2.58
N LYS A 81 8.27 20.49 3.11
CA LYS A 81 7.61 21.39 4.08
C LYS A 81 8.42 21.51 5.37
N ARG A 82 8.89 20.38 5.94
CA ARG A 82 9.75 20.39 7.15
C ARG A 82 11.08 21.09 6.91
N ALA A 83 11.69 20.88 5.74
CA ALA A 83 12.96 21.49 5.36
C ALA A 83 12.86 23.01 5.13
N GLY A 84 11.66 23.51 4.80
CA GLY A 84 11.46 24.89 4.36
C GLY A 84 12.31 25.25 3.14
N SER A 85 12.61 24.27 2.28
CA SER A 85 13.61 24.40 1.23
C SER A 85 13.39 23.40 0.10
N THR A 86 13.87 23.74 -1.09
CA THR A 86 13.98 22.86 -2.25
C THR A 86 15.40 22.27 -2.42
N ASP A 87 16.30 22.52 -1.47
CA ASP A 87 17.66 21.98 -1.50
C ASP A 87 17.66 20.45 -1.35
N PRO A 88 18.28 19.68 -2.27
CA PRO A 88 18.23 18.23 -2.26
C PRO A 88 18.80 17.59 -0.98
N LYS A 89 19.85 18.17 -0.38
CA LYS A 89 20.46 17.62 0.83
C LYS A 89 19.54 17.81 2.02
N LYS A 90 18.98 19.02 2.17
CA LYS A 90 18.00 19.29 3.24
C LYS A 90 16.76 18.41 3.11
N ILE A 91 16.27 18.18 1.90
CA ILE A 91 15.13 17.29 1.66
C ILE A 91 15.48 15.85 2.04
N ARG A 92 16.63 15.34 1.61
CA ARG A 92 17.10 13.99 1.97
C ARG A 92 17.14 13.80 3.49
N ASP A 93 17.71 14.77 4.20
CA ASP A 93 17.80 14.76 5.66
C ASP A 93 16.41 14.73 6.32
N GLU A 94 15.42 15.42 5.74
CA GLU A 94 14.04 15.41 6.25
C GLU A 94 13.26 14.15 5.86
N ILE A 95 13.50 13.55 4.69
CA ILE A 95 12.90 12.26 4.32
C ILE A 95 13.29 11.19 5.35
N GLU A 96 14.57 11.13 5.72
CA GLU A 96 15.11 10.17 6.70
C GLU A 96 14.48 10.32 8.10
N LYS A 97 13.89 11.49 8.41
CA LYS A 97 13.17 11.77 9.66
C LYS A 97 11.68 11.45 9.60
N THR A 98 11.17 10.86 8.51
CA THR A 98 9.75 10.50 8.37
C THR A 98 9.33 9.49 9.43
N LYS A 99 8.36 9.87 10.27
CA LYS A 99 7.80 9.06 11.35
C LYS A 99 6.28 9.17 11.35
N GLY A 100 5.60 8.05 11.56
CA GLY A 100 4.13 7.99 11.66
C GLY A 100 3.39 8.39 10.38
N PHE A 101 4.04 8.35 9.22
CA PHE A 101 3.37 8.69 7.96
C PHE A 101 2.41 7.56 7.58
N VAL A 102 1.11 7.80 7.70
CA VAL A 102 0.07 6.81 7.36
C VAL A 102 -0.18 6.84 5.86
N GLY A 103 0.51 5.96 5.13
CA GLY A 103 0.37 5.79 3.68
C GLY A 103 -0.57 4.65 3.29
N THR A 104 -0.75 4.47 1.98
CA THR A 104 -1.52 3.38 1.39
C THR A 104 -0.84 2.01 1.52
N GLY A 105 0.50 2.01 1.58
CA GLY A 105 1.34 0.83 1.73
C GLY A 105 1.63 0.43 3.18
N GLY A 106 1.29 1.26 4.16
CA GLY A 106 1.64 1.05 5.57
C GLY A 106 1.93 2.35 6.31
N ILE A 107 2.33 2.24 7.58
CA ILE A 107 2.75 3.39 8.38
C ILE A 107 4.28 3.48 8.34
N VAL A 108 4.79 4.50 7.65
CA VAL A 108 6.22 4.66 7.37
C VAL A 108 6.95 5.33 8.54
N ASN A 109 8.02 4.70 8.98
CA ASN A 109 8.89 5.10 10.08
C ASN A 109 10.37 4.87 9.72
N MET A 110 10.98 5.80 8.97
CA MET A 110 12.37 5.68 8.53
C MET A 110 13.39 5.89 9.66
N THR A 111 14.58 5.35 9.50
CA THR A 111 15.75 5.59 10.38
C THR A 111 17.00 5.76 9.52
N PRO A 112 18.13 6.24 10.07
CA PRO A 112 19.39 6.32 9.32
C PRO A 112 19.86 4.98 8.72
N THR A 113 19.40 3.84 9.27
CA THR A 113 19.77 2.50 8.80
C THR A 113 18.61 1.74 8.14
N ASP A 114 17.42 2.36 8.03
CA ASP A 114 16.24 1.78 7.40
C ASP A 114 15.49 2.87 6.62
N HIS A 115 15.68 2.86 5.30
CA HIS A 115 15.02 3.78 4.37
C HIS A 115 13.75 3.19 3.75
N LEU A 116 13.34 1.97 4.14
CA LEU A 116 12.01 1.45 3.83
C LEU A 116 11.00 1.96 4.86
N GLY A 117 11.35 1.85 6.15
CA GLY A 117 10.52 2.31 7.27
C GLY A 117 9.19 1.57 7.42
N LEU A 118 9.08 0.37 6.84
CA LEU A 118 7.91 -0.51 6.94
C LEU A 118 8.35 -1.85 7.53
N ASP A 119 7.47 -2.45 8.33
CA ASP A 119 7.66 -3.79 8.88
C ASP A 119 6.52 -4.72 8.45
N LEU A 120 6.42 -5.91 9.07
CA LEU A 120 5.40 -6.89 8.72
C LEU A 120 3.95 -6.39 8.93
N SER A 121 3.73 -5.35 9.74
CA SER A 121 2.40 -4.74 9.94
C SER A 121 1.87 -4.02 8.70
N ALA A 122 2.74 -3.70 7.74
CA ALA A 122 2.39 -3.12 6.45
C ALA A 122 1.59 -4.10 5.57
N PHE A 123 1.72 -5.41 5.81
CA PHE A 123 1.08 -6.43 4.99
C PHE A 123 -0.25 -6.92 5.59
N ARG A 124 -1.16 -7.27 4.69
CA ARG A 124 -2.34 -8.09 4.93
C ARG A 124 -2.15 -9.38 4.15
N MET A 125 -2.41 -10.52 4.79
CA MET A 125 -2.44 -11.79 4.06
C MET A 125 -3.76 -11.90 3.31
N LEU A 126 -3.66 -12.07 2.00
CA LEU A 126 -4.80 -12.20 1.10
C LEU A 126 -4.83 -13.58 0.46
N GLU A 127 -6.05 -14.03 0.15
CA GLU A 127 -6.34 -15.20 -0.69
C GLU A 127 -7.32 -14.77 -1.78
N ILE A 128 -7.14 -15.27 -3.01
CA ILE A 128 -8.13 -15.08 -4.08
C ILE A 128 -9.27 -16.09 -3.87
N LYS A 129 -10.49 -15.57 -3.69
CA LYS A 129 -11.72 -16.37 -3.62
C LYS A 129 -12.81 -15.75 -4.47
N GLY A 130 -13.41 -16.56 -5.36
CA GLY A 130 -14.49 -16.09 -6.23
C GLY A 130 -14.08 -14.89 -7.09
N GLY A 131 -12.83 -14.85 -7.55
CA GLY A 131 -12.29 -13.74 -8.36
C GLY A 131 -12.04 -12.44 -7.58
N ASP A 132 -12.02 -12.47 -6.24
CA ASP A 132 -11.78 -11.29 -5.41
C ASP A 132 -10.78 -11.55 -4.27
N TRP A 133 -10.17 -10.47 -3.77
CA TRP A 133 -9.28 -10.47 -2.64
C TRP A 133 -10.04 -10.74 -1.34
N THR A 134 -9.65 -11.76 -0.60
CA THR A 134 -10.20 -12.08 0.71
C THR A 134 -9.12 -11.95 1.77
N LEU A 135 -9.38 -11.21 2.84
CA LEU A 135 -8.51 -11.17 4.03
C LEU A 135 -8.49 -12.54 4.70
N ILE A 136 -7.30 -13.09 4.92
CA ILE A 136 -7.11 -14.31 5.70
C ILE A 136 -6.31 -14.00 6.98
N LYS A 137 -6.62 -14.72 8.06
CA LYS A 137 -5.89 -14.56 9.32
C LYS A 137 -4.47 -15.11 9.15
N PRO A 138 -3.45 -14.47 9.78
CA PRO A 138 -2.13 -15.07 9.89
C PRO A 138 -2.23 -16.48 10.49
N GLY A 139 -1.65 -17.49 9.82
CA GLY A 139 -1.66 -18.89 10.26
C GLY A 139 -2.84 -19.75 9.82
N ALA A 140 -3.71 -19.25 8.94
CA ALA A 140 -4.82 -20.02 8.31
C ALA A 140 -4.46 -20.63 6.94
#